data_AF-N1S6K9-F1
#
_entry.id   AF-N1S6K9-F1
#
_cell.length_a   1.000
_cell.length_b   1.000
_cell.length_c   1.000
_cell.angle_alpha   90.00
_cell.angle_beta   90.00
_cell.angle_gamma   90.00
#
_symmetry.space_group_name_H-M   'P 1'
#
loop_
_entity.id
_entity.type
_entity.pdbx_description
1 polymer ?
#
loop_
_entity_poly.entity_id
_entity_poly.type
_entity_poly.pdbx_seq_one_letter_code
_entity_poly.pdbx_strand_id
1 'polypeptide(L)'
;MRVSTISAIFSGLAVSATAQSDLDGSVWKALLAEPQSKRGFSDMPRNRPVKRQSGWNPPADLKAPLQEVWEHYEKTYDGGLDANVNTGFHQIMANKGYLNICVRWDSSATITEAQRTKIASAYNAQYQKWFKWLYGYNGFPYDEVKVNVVAYAVKDKSQLQGSTAGYEVYTELDADGVPMCPVACARDAHLDGDYSGCKAGADRHYDHSLWLKDGLEGGFGHNWGQEVGREYFMNNLDSDNIHILLHEMGHTFALDDFYDWTPTGVTKFIMLAGASMEITDFDGWMYRNWWYYLSQKNNWSSSKSSSDAAPVSSESKPTVNTAAPVKAPTKTASPKPSTTTTKATVTKPTSTKKATATKAPMAPSTENSSVAEVAAWGQCGGNNWTGATKCASGTKCTKHNDYYSQCVAN
;
A
#
# COMPACT_ATOMS: atom_id res chain seq x y z
N MET A 1 57.43 35.29 -19.86
CA MET A 1 57.12 34.49 -18.64
C MET A 1 56.33 35.34 -17.66
N ARG A 2 55.03 35.11 -17.52
CA ARG A 2 54.27 35.27 -16.26
C ARG A 2 53.11 34.29 -16.30
N VAL A 3 53.16 33.33 -15.38
CA VAL A 3 52.13 32.33 -15.11
C VAL A 3 51.03 33.00 -14.28
N SER A 4 49.76 32.74 -14.59
CA SER A 4 48.67 33.00 -13.65
C SER A 4 47.65 31.88 -13.79
N THR A 5 47.74 30.95 -12.84
CA THR A 5 46.81 29.85 -12.59
C THR A 5 45.61 30.40 -11.83
N ILE A 6 44.41 30.31 -12.40
CA ILE A 6 43.15 30.54 -11.69
C ILE A 6 42.67 29.18 -11.17
N SER A 7 42.80 28.99 -9.86
CA SER A 7 42.12 27.91 -9.14
C SER A 7 40.63 28.22 -9.04
N ALA A 8 39.80 27.38 -9.65
CA ALA A 8 38.37 27.34 -9.36
C ALA A 8 38.16 26.59 -8.03
N ILE A 9 37.62 27.30 -7.04
CA ILE A 9 37.18 26.72 -5.77
C ILE A 9 35.87 25.98 -6.06
N PHE A 10 35.93 24.65 -6.17
CA PHE A 10 34.75 23.79 -6.03
C PHE A 10 34.37 23.79 -4.55
N SER A 11 33.34 24.55 -4.20
CA SER A 11 32.61 24.34 -2.95
C SER A 11 31.84 23.03 -3.10
N GLY A 12 32.43 21.93 -2.63
CA GLY A 12 31.71 20.68 -2.40
C GLY A 12 30.59 20.94 -1.42
N LEU A 13 29.35 20.93 -1.93
CA LEU A 13 28.19 20.68 -1.09
C LEU A 13 28.39 19.30 -0.48
N ALA A 14 28.39 19.28 0.84
CA ALA A 14 28.47 18.08 1.64
C ALA A 14 27.44 17.07 1.12
N VAL A 15 27.93 15.87 0.83
CA VAL A 15 27.10 14.67 0.73
C VAL A 15 26.33 14.60 2.04
N SER A 16 25.04 14.96 1.99
CA SER A 16 24.09 14.63 3.05
C SER A 16 24.17 13.12 3.29
N ALA A 17 24.07 12.72 4.56
CA ALA A 17 24.08 11.33 4.98
C ALA A 17 23.28 10.46 4.01
N THR A 18 23.88 9.36 3.57
CA THR A 18 23.26 8.38 2.68
C THR A 18 21.90 8.00 3.24
N ALA A 19 20.84 8.35 2.52
CA ALA A 19 19.50 7.84 2.78
C ALA A 19 19.59 6.32 2.88
N GLN A 20 19.13 5.73 3.99
CA GLN A 20 19.24 4.29 4.23
C GLN A 20 17.89 3.57 4.11
N SER A 21 16.78 4.33 4.03
CA SER A 21 15.40 3.83 3.93
C SER A 21 14.40 4.97 3.67
N ASP A 22 13.28 4.68 2.99
CA ASP A 22 12.13 5.58 2.80
C ASP A 22 11.39 5.94 4.07
N LEU A 23 11.60 5.17 5.15
CA LEU A 23 11.08 5.48 6.47
C LEU A 23 11.71 6.75 7.06
N ASP A 24 12.89 7.15 6.57
CA ASP A 24 13.55 8.38 7.00
C ASP A 24 12.91 9.60 6.31
N GLY A 25 12.12 10.35 7.07
CA GLY A 25 11.46 11.58 6.61
C GLY A 25 12.41 12.64 6.02
N SER A 26 13.72 12.58 6.26
CA SER A 26 14.70 13.51 5.69
C SER A 26 14.87 13.35 4.16
N VAL A 27 14.69 12.13 3.64
CA VAL A 27 14.77 11.82 2.21
C VAL A 27 13.74 12.63 1.43
N TRP A 28 12.53 12.70 1.98
CA TRP A 28 11.39 13.40 1.37
C TRP A 28 11.45 14.92 1.51
N LYS A 29 12.23 15.44 2.46
CA LYS A 29 12.36 16.89 2.72
C LYS A 29 13.21 17.61 1.66
N ALA A 30 14.07 16.90 0.93
CA ALA A 30 14.92 17.50 -0.11
C ALA A 30 14.12 18.23 -1.20
N LEU A 31 12.93 17.71 -1.57
CA LEU A 31 12.06 18.30 -2.60
C LEU A 31 11.19 19.44 -2.08
N LEU A 32 10.92 19.51 -0.77
CA LEU A 32 10.09 20.57 -0.17
C LEU A 32 10.77 21.96 -0.25
N ALA A 33 12.09 21.99 -0.46
CA ALA A 33 12.87 23.22 -0.62
C ALA A 33 12.96 23.72 -2.08
N GLU A 34 12.63 22.90 -3.08
CA GLU A 34 12.62 23.32 -4.48
C GLU A 34 11.28 24.00 -4.83
N PRO A 35 11.28 25.13 -5.59
CA PRO A 35 10.06 25.75 -6.05
C PRO A 35 9.23 24.75 -6.85
N GLN A 36 8.11 24.34 -6.26
CA GLN A 36 7.17 23.42 -6.89
C GLN A 36 6.70 24.03 -8.21
N SER A 37 7.17 23.47 -9.32
CA SER A 37 6.76 23.93 -10.64
C SER A 37 5.24 23.71 -10.75
N LYS A 38 4.48 24.79 -10.93
CA LYS A 38 3.04 24.76 -11.24
C LYS A 38 2.74 24.18 -12.63
N ARG A 39 3.65 23.41 -13.23
CA ARG A 39 3.40 22.73 -14.50
C ARG A 39 2.49 21.55 -14.22
N GLY A 40 1.19 21.85 -14.22
CA GLY A 40 0.16 20.84 -14.37
C GLY A 40 0.34 20.11 -15.70
N PHE A 41 0.04 18.81 -15.65
CA PHE A 41 -0.17 17.74 -16.64
C PHE A 41 -0.51 18.10 -18.11
N SER A 42 0.00 19.18 -18.67
CA SER A 42 -0.35 19.67 -20.02
C SER A 42 0.57 19.08 -21.10
N ASP A 43 1.74 18.56 -20.71
CA ASP A 43 2.78 18.07 -21.63
C ASP A 43 3.19 16.61 -21.35
N MET A 44 2.24 15.70 -21.11
CA MET A 44 2.53 14.25 -21.08
C MET A 44 1.97 13.46 -22.29
N PRO A 45 2.42 13.73 -23.55
CA PRO A 45 2.08 12.93 -24.73
C PRO A 45 2.53 11.45 -24.71
N ARG A 46 3.25 10.98 -23.67
CA ARG A 46 3.97 9.69 -23.71
C ARG A 46 3.43 8.58 -22.79
N ASN A 47 2.62 8.91 -21.77
CA ASN A 47 2.15 7.88 -20.84
C ASN A 47 1.14 6.94 -21.53
N ARG A 48 0.22 7.47 -22.35
CA ARG A 48 -0.70 6.68 -23.18
C ARG A 48 -0.32 6.81 -24.65
N PRO A 49 0.05 5.71 -25.33
CA PRO A 49 0.30 5.74 -26.76
C PRO A 49 -0.94 6.19 -27.55
N VAL A 50 -0.76 7.12 -28.50
CA VAL A 50 -1.82 7.54 -29.45
C VAL A 50 -2.29 6.35 -30.32
N LYS A 51 -1.42 5.37 -30.52
CA LYS A 51 -1.70 4.10 -31.18
C LYS A 51 -1.15 2.96 -30.32
N ARG A 52 -1.82 1.81 -30.32
CA ARG A 52 -1.33 0.62 -29.59
C ARG A 52 0.12 0.33 -29.96
N GLN A 53 0.96 0.11 -28.96
CA GLN A 53 2.38 -0.20 -29.11
C GLN A 53 2.62 -1.67 -28.75
N SER A 54 3.55 -2.31 -29.43
CA SER A 54 3.97 -3.69 -29.18
C SER A 54 5.50 -3.77 -29.13
N GLY A 55 6.03 -4.67 -28.30
CA GLY A 55 7.46 -4.87 -28.16
C GLY A 55 8.12 -3.91 -27.18
N TRP A 56 9.38 -4.21 -26.86
CA TRP A 56 10.25 -3.37 -26.05
C TRP A 56 11.01 -2.37 -26.93
N ASN A 57 10.67 -1.09 -26.83
CA ASN A 57 11.31 -0.02 -27.61
C ASN A 57 11.33 1.33 -26.86
N PRO A 58 12.10 1.45 -25.77
CA PRO A 58 12.26 2.70 -25.04
C PRO A 58 13.00 3.76 -25.89
N PRO A 59 12.89 5.06 -25.54
CA PRO A 59 13.75 6.12 -26.07
C PRO A 59 15.23 5.75 -25.96
N ALA A 60 16.02 6.15 -26.96
CA ALA A 60 17.42 5.74 -27.08
C ALA A 60 18.28 6.14 -25.86
N ASP A 61 17.99 7.30 -25.28
CA ASP A 61 18.62 7.85 -24.07
C ASP A 61 18.22 7.09 -22.80
N LEU A 62 17.07 6.42 -22.77
CA LEU A 62 16.63 5.63 -21.62
C LEU A 62 17.05 4.15 -21.71
N LYS A 63 17.44 3.67 -22.89
CA LYS A 63 17.71 2.24 -23.10
C LYS A 63 18.82 1.69 -22.19
N ALA A 64 19.95 2.38 -22.12
CA ALA A 64 21.08 1.98 -21.28
C ALA A 64 20.74 1.99 -19.78
N PRO A 65 20.24 3.09 -19.20
CA PRO A 65 19.92 3.11 -17.77
C PRO A 65 18.80 2.12 -17.41
N LEU A 66 17.80 1.89 -18.27
CA LEU A 66 16.76 0.86 -18.02
C LEU A 66 17.33 -0.56 -17.99
N GLN A 67 18.34 -0.83 -18.82
CA GLN A 67 19.05 -2.12 -18.81
C GLN A 67 19.86 -2.29 -17.51
N GLU A 68 20.53 -1.23 -17.05
CA GLU A 68 21.26 -1.27 -15.77
C GLU A 68 20.32 -1.57 -14.59
N VAL A 69 19.12 -0.99 -14.55
CA VAL A 69 18.12 -1.32 -13.52
C VAL A 69 17.70 -2.78 -13.60
N TRP A 70 17.42 -3.30 -14.80
CA TRP A 70 17.04 -4.70 -14.96
C TRP A 70 18.14 -5.66 -14.47
N GLU A 71 19.39 -5.41 -14.87
CA GLU A 71 20.54 -6.22 -14.46
C GLU A 71 20.80 -6.12 -12.95
N HIS A 72 20.61 -4.93 -12.37
CA HIS A 72 20.68 -4.74 -10.93
C HIS A 72 19.62 -5.58 -10.21
N TYR A 73 18.36 -5.49 -10.64
CA TYR A 73 17.25 -6.26 -10.05
C TYR A 73 17.53 -7.77 -10.07
N GLU A 74 17.91 -8.32 -11.23
CA GLU A 74 18.19 -9.75 -11.38
C GLU A 74 19.37 -10.22 -10.51
N LYS A 75 20.32 -9.33 -10.21
CA LYS A 75 21.46 -9.63 -9.34
C LYS A 75 21.11 -9.52 -7.85
N THR A 76 20.23 -8.60 -7.49
CA THR A 76 19.89 -8.29 -6.10
C THR A 76 18.92 -9.32 -5.51
N TYR A 77 17.96 -9.80 -6.30
CA TYR A 77 16.90 -10.71 -5.81
C TYR A 77 17.10 -12.13 -6.33
N ASP A 78 17.29 -13.08 -5.41
CA ASP A 78 17.39 -14.50 -5.74
C ASP A 78 16.13 -14.99 -6.48
N GLY A 79 16.31 -15.50 -7.70
CA GLY A 79 15.20 -15.90 -8.58
C GLY A 79 14.57 -14.76 -9.38
N GLY A 80 15.06 -13.53 -9.21
CA GLY A 80 14.64 -12.35 -9.95
C GLY A 80 13.13 -12.11 -9.90
N LEU A 81 12.60 -11.52 -10.97
CA LEU A 81 11.18 -11.18 -11.05
C LEU A 81 10.27 -12.43 -11.10
N ASP A 82 10.81 -13.56 -11.55
CA ASP A 82 10.10 -14.85 -11.60
C ASP A 82 9.72 -15.39 -10.21
N ALA A 83 10.50 -15.06 -9.17
CA ALA A 83 10.20 -15.45 -7.79
C ALA A 83 9.02 -14.67 -7.18
N ASN A 84 8.68 -13.51 -7.74
CA ASN A 84 7.61 -12.65 -7.22
C ASN A 84 6.29 -12.89 -7.96
N VAL A 85 5.52 -13.87 -7.49
CA VAL A 85 4.24 -14.27 -8.08
C VAL A 85 3.03 -13.44 -7.62
N ASN A 86 3.25 -12.38 -6.83
CA ASN A 86 2.18 -11.54 -6.31
C ASN A 86 2.36 -10.04 -6.59
N THR A 87 3.21 -9.65 -7.55
CA THR A 87 3.30 -8.22 -7.96
C THR A 87 1.93 -7.68 -8.39
N GLY A 88 1.74 -6.36 -8.37
CA GLY A 88 0.52 -5.71 -8.80
C GLY A 88 0.06 -6.12 -10.20
N PHE A 89 0.97 -6.52 -11.09
CA PHE A 89 0.60 -7.10 -12.38
C PHE A 89 -0.14 -8.44 -12.21
N HIS A 90 0.38 -9.35 -11.38
CA HIS A 90 -0.28 -10.63 -11.06
C HIS A 90 -1.66 -10.40 -10.42
N GLN A 91 -1.75 -9.44 -9.51
CA GLN A 91 -3.00 -9.06 -8.85
C GLN A 91 -4.06 -8.63 -9.88
N ILE A 92 -3.70 -7.67 -10.74
CA ILE A 92 -4.59 -7.17 -11.81
C ILE A 92 -5.01 -8.29 -12.76
N MET A 93 -4.09 -9.18 -13.13
CA MET A 93 -4.37 -10.27 -14.07
C MET A 93 -5.28 -11.33 -13.46
N ALA A 94 -5.05 -11.71 -12.20
CA ALA A 94 -5.90 -12.66 -11.50
C ALA A 94 -7.32 -12.11 -11.28
N ASN A 95 -7.44 -10.81 -11.03
CA ASN A 95 -8.71 -10.15 -10.77
C ASN A 95 -9.39 -9.61 -12.03
N LYS A 96 -8.84 -9.85 -13.22
CA LYS A 96 -9.46 -9.41 -14.48
C LYS A 96 -9.68 -7.89 -14.55
N GLY A 97 -8.68 -7.11 -14.13
CA GLY A 97 -8.68 -5.66 -14.34
C GLY A 97 -9.19 -4.83 -13.16
N TYR A 98 -9.16 -5.35 -11.94
CA TYR A 98 -9.36 -4.54 -10.74
C TYR A 98 -8.41 -4.91 -9.62
N LEU A 99 -8.30 -4.00 -8.65
CA LEU A 99 -7.67 -4.18 -7.36
C LEU A 99 -8.67 -3.86 -6.26
N ASN A 100 -8.75 -4.71 -5.25
CA ASN A 100 -9.51 -4.50 -4.03
C ASN A 100 -8.56 -4.18 -2.88
N ILE A 101 -8.88 -3.12 -2.15
CA ILE A 101 -8.00 -2.49 -1.17
C ILE A 101 -8.66 -2.56 0.19
N CYS A 102 -7.88 -3.00 1.19
CA CYS A 102 -8.26 -2.84 2.58
C CYS A 102 -7.47 -1.68 3.20
N VAL A 103 -8.17 -0.67 3.71
CA VAL A 103 -7.53 0.46 4.39
C VAL A 103 -7.33 0.11 5.86
N ARG A 104 -6.08 0.11 6.34
CA ARG A 104 -5.72 -0.01 7.74
C ARG A 104 -5.53 1.38 8.35
N TRP A 105 -6.48 1.81 9.16
CA TRP A 105 -6.47 3.12 9.79
C TRP A 105 -5.72 3.06 11.13
N ASP A 106 -4.40 3.06 11.09
CA ASP A 106 -3.55 3.08 12.29
C ASP A 106 -3.45 4.48 12.89
N SER A 107 -4.59 4.95 13.39
CA SER A 107 -4.71 6.26 14.00
C SER A 107 -5.74 6.22 15.11
N SER A 108 -5.63 7.17 16.03
CA SER A 108 -6.69 7.48 17.01
C SER A 108 -7.73 8.48 16.48
N ALA A 109 -7.44 9.16 15.36
CA ALA A 109 -8.34 10.15 14.80
C ALA A 109 -9.64 9.52 14.28
N THR A 110 -10.71 10.32 14.31
CA THR A 110 -11.95 9.98 13.61
C THR A 110 -11.85 10.34 12.13
N ILE A 111 -12.60 9.65 11.29
CA ILE A 111 -12.69 9.90 9.86
C ILE A 111 -14.15 9.94 9.42
N THR A 112 -14.52 10.94 8.64
CA THR A 112 -15.88 11.11 8.08
C THR A 112 -16.09 10.27 6.82
N GLU A 113 -17.36 10.03 6.48
CA GLU A 113 -17.75 9.38 5.22
C GLU A 113 -17.19 10.14 4.00
N ALA A 114 -17.30 11.46 3.97
CA ALA A 114 -16.76 12.28 2.90
C ALA A 114 -15.24 12.16 2.76
N GLN A 115 -14.51 12.10 3.89
CA GLN A 115 -13.07 11.85 3.87
C GLN A 115 -12.75 10.46 3.32
N ARG A 116 -13.49 9.41 3.69
CA ARG A 116 -13.28 8.06 3.15
C ARG A 116 -13.55 7.99 1.65
N THR A 117 -14.61 8.62 1.16
CA THR A 117 -14.86 8.76 -0.28
C THR A 117 -13.68 9.44 -0.99
N LYS A 118 -13.10 10.47 -0.36
CA LYS A 118 -11.95 11.18 -0.88
C LYS A 118 -10.67 10.35 -0.86
N ILE A 119 -10.41 9.57 0.20
CA ILE A 119 -9.31 8.59 0.26
C ILE A 119 -9.41 7.63 -0.92
N ALA A 120 -10.58 7.00 -1.11
CA ALA A 120 -10.78 6.03 -2.19
C ALA A 120 -10.54 6.66 -3.58
N SER A 121 -11.07 7.87 -3.79
CA SER A 121 -10.92 8.59 -5.06
C SER A 121 -9.47 9.01 -5.32
N ALA A 122 -8.80 9.57 -4.31
CA ALA A 122 -7.40 10.00 -4.42
C ALA A 122 -6.48 8.80 -4.65
N TYR A 123 -6.66 7.72 -3.90
CA TYR A 123 -5.85 6.50 -4.02
C TYR A 123 -6.00 5.86 -5.41
N ASN A 124 -7.24 5.73 -5.92
CA ASN A 124 -7.47 5.30 -7.30
C ASN A 124 -6.78 6.25 -8.30
N ALA A 125 -6.92 7.57 -8.14
CA ALA A 125 -6.32 8.54 -9.04
C ALA A 125 -4.78 8.46 -9.11
N GLN A 126 -4.11 8.19 -7.97
CA GLN A 126 -2.67 7.99 -7.95
C GLN A 126 -2.25 6.71 -8.68
N TYR A 127 -2.97 5.59 -8.48
CA TYR A 127 -2.74 4.36 -9.25
C TYR A 127 -2.95 4.54 -10.75
N GLN A 128 -3.94 5.33 -11.17
CA GLN A 128 -4.16 5.64 -12.59
C GLN A 128 -2.92 6.29 -13.24
N LYS A 129 -2.06 6.98 -12.49
CA LYS A 129 -0.83 7.55 -13.03
C LYS A 129 0.18 6.47 -13.42
N TRP A 130 0.24 5.37 -12.67
CA TRP A 130 0.98 4.16 -13.06
C TRP A 130 0.28 3.45 -14.23
N PHE A 131 -1.00 3.10 -14.10
CA PHE A 131 -1.69 2.25 -15.09
C PHE A 131 -1.77 2.84 -16.50
N LYS A 132 -1.85 4.17 -16.62
CA LYS A 132 -1.86 4.85 -17.92
C LYS A 132 -0.65 4.48 -18.79
N TRP A 133 0.48 4.12 -18.19
CA TRP A 133 1.66 3.63 -18.90
C TRP A 133 1.45 2.29 -19.63
N LEU A 134 0.51 1.45 -19.19
CA LEU A 134 0.22 0.16 -19.82
C LEU A 134 -0.96 0.21 -20.78
N TYR A 135 -1.87 1.16 -20.66
CA TYR A 135 -3.07 1.19 -21.51
C TYR A 135 -2.68 1.30 -22.98
N GLY A 136 -3.00 0.26 -23.75
CA GLY A 136 -2.64 0.14 -25.16
C GLY A 136 -1.17 -0.25 -25.42
N TYR A 137 -0.40 -0.61 -24.39
CA TYR A 137 0.99 -1.04 -24.52
C TYR A 137 1.13 -2.55 -24.36
N ASN A 138 1.90 -3.15 -25.27
CA ASN A 138 2.35 -4.55 -25.26
C ASN A 138 1.28 -5.58 -24.85
N GLY A 139 0.10 -5.48 -25.46
CA GLY A 139 -0.98 -6.45 -25.24
C GLY A 139 -1.62 -6.40 -23.85
N PHE A 140 -1.40 -5.35 -23.06
CA PHE A 140 -2.12 -5.16 -21.80
C PHE A 140 -3.63 -5.16 -22.05
N PRO A 141 -4.40 -6.05 -21.38
CA PRO A 141 -5.75 -6.39 -21.82
C PRO A 141 -6.84 -5.43 -21.32
N TYR A 142 -6.51 -4.49 -20.42
CA TYR A 142 -7.46 -3.57 -19.81
C TYR A 142 -7.26 -2.15 -20.32
N ASP A 143 -8.35 -1.47 -20.66
CA ASP A 143 -8.35 -0.04 -20.99
C ASP A 143 -8.55 0.85 -19.74
N GLU A 144 -8.98 0.23 -18.64
CA GLU A 144 -9.12 0.82 -17.30
C GLU A 144 -8.96 -0.30 -16.26
N VAL A 145 -8.14 -0.05 -15.23
CA VAL A 145 -8.00 -0.90 -14.06
C VAL A 145 -8.68 -0.18 -12.90
N LYS A 146 -9.66 -0.84 -12.27
CA LYS A 146 -10.40 -0.24 -11.15
C LYS A 146 -9.70 -0.48 -9.83
N VAL A 147 -9.59 0.54 -8.98
CA VAL A 147 -9.10 0.39 -7.61
C VAL A 147 -10.23 0.66 -6.64
N ASN A 148 -10.64 -0.38 -5.91
CA ASN A 148 -11.82 -0.38 -5.05
C ASN A 148 -11.40 -0.45 -3.59
N VAL A 149 -11.85 0.48 -2.74
CA VAL A 149 -11.75 0.29 -1.29
C VAL A 149 -12.90 -0.61 -0.84
N VAL A 150 -12.59 -1.84 -0.44
CA VAL A 150 -13.58 -2.85 -0.06
C VAL A 150 -13.71 -3.03 1.44
N ALA A 151 -12.76 -2.51 2.22
CA ALA A 151 -12.76 -2.64 3.67
C ALA A 151 -11.98 -1.53 4.39
N TYR A 152 -12.35 -1.29 5.64
CA TYR A 152 -11.60 -0.50 6.62
C TYR A 152 -11.33 -1.33 7.87
N ALA A 153 -10.08 -1.40 8.30
CA ALA A 153 -9.70 -1.86 9.62
C ALA A 153 -9.44 -0.64 10.53
N VAL A 154 -10.11 -0.60 11.69
CA VAL A 154 -10.02 0.49 12.68
C VAL A 154 -9.87 -0.08 14.10
N LYS A 155 -9.36 0.70 15.05
CA LYS A 155 -9.28 0.27 16.46
C LYS A 155 -10.67 0.22 17.09
N ASP A 156 -11.52 1.19 16.75
CA ASP A 156 -12.89 1.30 17.22
C ASP A 156 -13.81 1.71 16.07
N LYS A 157 -14.99 1.06 15.93
CA LYS A 157 -15.95 1.39 14.86
C LYS A 157 -16.43 2.84 14.92
N SER A 158 -16.46 3.46 16.10
CA SER A 158 -16.82 4.86 16.29
C SER A 158 -15.85 5.84 15.62
N GLN A 159 -14.65 5.39 15.24
CA GLN A 159 -13.73 6.19 14.42
C GLN A 159 -14.30 6.46 13.03
N LEU A 160 -15.17 5.58 12.51
CA LEU A 160 -15.83 5.77 11.23
C LEU A 160 -17.14 6.54 11.42
N GLN A 161 -17.09 7.85 11.20
CA GLN A 161 -18.28 8.70 11.26
C GLN A 161 -19.09 8.59 9.96
N GLY A 162 -20.42 8.61 10.07
CA GLY A 162 -21.34 8.50 8.92
C GLY A 162 -21.62 7.05 8.52
N SER A 163 -22.11 6.86 7.29
CA SER A 163 -22.43 5.53 6.77
C SER A 163 -21.17 4.71 6.53
N THR A 164 -21.26 3.40 6.77
CA THR A 164 -20.26 2.41 6.36
C THR A 164 -20.79 1.44 5.32
N ALA A 165 -21.86 1.81 4.61
CA ALA A 165 -22.37 1.01 3.50
C ALA A 165 -21.35 0.95 2.35
N GLY A 166 -21.15 -0.24 1.78
CA GLY A 166 -20.29 -0.46 0.60
C GLY A 166 -18.94 -1.11 0.88
N TYR A 167 -18.46 -1.09 2.13
CA TYR A 167 -17.20 -1.72 2.54
C TYR A 167 -17.35 -2.45 3.88
N GLU A 168 -16.50 -3.45 4.12
CA GLU A 168 -16.44 -4.15 5.40
C GLU A 168 -15.75 -3.29 6.47
N VAL A 169 -16.13 -3.48 7.73
CA VAL A 169 -15.49 -2.82 8.87
C VAL A 169 -14.94 -3.87 9.82
N TYR A 170 -13.62 -3.93 9.91
CA TYR A 170 -12.88 -4.82 10.80
C TYR A 170 -12.36 -4.04 12.00
N THR A 171 -12.36 -4.69 13.16
CA THR A 171 -11.79 -4.17 14.42
C THR A 171 -10.77 -5.13 15.03
N GLU A 172 -10.32 -6.09 14.24
CA GLU A 172 -9.24 -6.98 14.65
C GLU A 172 -7.95 -6.16 14.70
N LEU A 173 -7.18 -6.37 15.75
CA LEU A 173 -5.88 -5.77 15.92
C LEU A 173 -4.83 -6.86 15.77
N ASP A 174 -3.68 -6.49 15.22
CA ASP A 174 -2.53 -7.34 15.28
C ASP A 174 -1.80 -7.27 16.63
N ALA A 175 -0.68 -7.97 16.74
CA ALA A 175 0.07 -8.07 17.98
C ALA A 175 0.63 -6.74 18.50
N ASP A 176 0.86 -5.78 17.60
CA ASP A 176 1.34 -4.44 17.93
C ASP A 176 0.17 -3.46 18.20
N GLY A 177 -1.07 -3.97 18.20
CA GLY A 177 -2.27 -3.16 18.41
C GLY A 177 -2.66 -2.34 17.18
N VAL A 178 -2.15 -2.68 16.00
CA VAL A 178 -2.45 -2.00 14.73
C VAL A 178 -3.69 -2.65 14.11
N PRO A 179 -4.68 -1.88 13.64
CA PRO A 179 -5.88 -2.46 13.02
C PRO A 179 -5.52 -3.28 11.81
N MET A 180 -6.05 -4.50 11.71
CA MET A 180 -5.67 -5.47 10.69
C MET A 180 -6.91 -5.92 9.90
N CYS A 181 -6.69 -6.12 8.60
CA CYS A 181 -7.66 -6.79 7.72
C CYS A 181 -7.45 -8.31 7.82
N PRO A 182 -8.50 -9.14 7.74
CA PRO A 182 -8.35 -10.57 7.94
C PRO A 182 -7.43 -11.21 6.90
N VAL A 183 -6.39 -11.93 7.36
CA VAL A 183 -5.47 -12.72 6.51
C VAL A 183 -6.24 -13.69 5.61
N ALA A 184 -7.35 -14.24 6.10
CA ALA A 184 -8.21 -15.14 5.33
C ALA A 184 -8.88 -14.49 4.09
N CYS A 185 -8.81 -13.16 3.96
CA CYS A 185 -9.29 -12.39 2.82
C CYS A 185 -8.15 -11.78 2.01
N ALA A 186 -6.90 -12.00 2.40
CA ALA A 186 -5.73 -11.38 1.79
C ALA A 186 -5.22 -12.23 0.63
N ARG A 187 -4.98 -11.60 -0.51
CA ARG A 187 -4.48 -12.31 -1.70
C ARG A 187 -3.14 -13.00 -1.48
N ASP A 188 -2.23 -12.38 -0.74
CA ASP A 188 -0.90 -12.93 -0.52
C ASP A 188 -0.92 -14.26 0.27
N ALA A 189 -1.98 -14.50 1.04
CA ALA A 189 -2.26 -15.78 1.71
C ALA A 189 -3.03 -16.78 0.83
N HIS A 190 -3.56 -16.35 -0.30
CA HIS A 190 -4.51 -17.09 -1.14
C HIS A 190 -4.18 -16.94 -2.63
N LEU A 191 -2.91 -17.18 -2.98
CA LEU A 191 -2.42 -17.13 -4.38
C LEU A 191 -3.07 -18.21 -5.27
N ASP A 192 -3.61 -19.26 -4.66
CA ASP A 192 -4.43 -20.29 -5.30
C ASP A 192 -5.84 -19.80 -5.69
N GLY A 193 -6.24 -18.62 -5.21
CA GLY A 193 -7.57 -18.05 -5.39
C GLY A 193 -8.64 -18.64 -4.48
N ASP A 194 -8.27 -19.46 -3.49
CA ASP A 194 -9.22 -20.02 -2.53
C ASP A 194 -9.47 -19.07 -1.37
N TYR A 195 -10.46 -18.19 -1.53
CA TYR A 195 -10.94 -17.30 -0.48
C TYR A 195 -12.11 -17.88 0.32
N SER A 196 -12.29 -19.22 0.38
CA SER A 196 -13.37 -19.83 1.17
C SER A 196 -13.30 -19.53 2.66
N GLY A 197 -12.09 -19.20 3.17
CA GLY A 197 -11.86 -18.71 4.53
C GLY A 197 -12.27 -17.25 4.75
N CYS A 198 -12.46 -16.47 3.68
CA CYS A 198 -12.85 -15.06 3.79
C CYS A 198 -14.33 -14.96 4.18
N LYS A 199 -14.59 -14.59 5.44
CA LYS A 199 -15.97 -14.47 5.97
C LYS A 199 -16.83 -13.44 5.24
N ALA A 200 -16.20 -12.43 4.63
CA ALA A 200 -16.89 -11.43 3.83
C ALA A 200 -17.26 -11.95 2.41
N GLY A 201 -16.79 -13.15 2.04
CA GLY A 201 -16.95 -13.75 0.72
C GLY A 201 -15.78 -13.45 -0.20
N ALA A 202 -15.57 -14.32 -1.20
CA ALA A 202 -14.46 -14.21 -2.15
C ALA A 202 -14.46 -12.89 -2.93
N ASP A 203 -15.62 -12.33 -3.26
CA ASP A 203 -15.74 -11.03 -3.93
C ASP A 203 -15.25 -9.85 -3.07
N ARG A 204 -15.05 -10.09 -1.77
CA ARG A 204 -14.61 -9.10 -0.77
C ARG A 204 -13.18 -9.35 -0.29
N HIS A 205 -12.44 -10.23 -0.97
CA HIS A 205 -10.99 -10.31 -0.78
C HIS A 205 -10.33 -8.97 -1.10
N TYR A 206 -9.12 -8.77 -0.58
CA TYR A 206 -8.28 -7.63 -0.91
C TYR A 206 -6.93 -8.11 -1.46
N ASP A 207 -6.42 -7.38 -2.44
CA ASP A 207 -5.15 -7.67 -3.12
C ASP A 207 -3.97 -7.14 -2.35
N HIS A 208 -4.14 -5.94 -1.79
CA HIS A 208 -3.18 -5.30 -0.93
C HIS A 208 -3.86 -4.24 -0.06
N SER A 209 -3.10 -3.63 0.83
CA SER A 209 -3.61 -2.76 1.90
C SER A 209 -2.97 -1.38 1.89
N LEU A 210 -3.76 -0.36 2.26
CA LEU A 210 -3.28 1.00 2.47
C LEU A 210 -3.26 1.30 3.97
N TRP A 211 -2.09 1.48 4.54
CA TRP A 211 -1.92 1.74 5.96
C TRP A 211 -1.69 3.23 6.14
N LEU A 212 -2.58 3.86 6.91
CA LEU A 212 -2.53 5.27 7.21
C LEU A 212 -2.15 5.43 8.68
N LYS A 213 -0.87 5.71 8.93
CA LYS A 213 -0.26 5.66 10.26
C LYS A 213 0.01 7.04 10.84
N ASP A 214 -0.39 7.25 12.09
CA ASP A 214 -0.07 8.47 12.83
C ASP A 214 1.45 8.68 12.94
N GLY A 215 1.92 9.87 12.54
CA GLY A 215 3.29 10.32 12.81
C GLY A 215 4.40 9.69 11.98
N LEU A 216 4.08 8.84 11.00
CA LEU A 216 5.06 8.35 10.04
C LEU A 216 5.46 9.49 9.08
N GLU A 217 6.74 9.85 9.06
CA GLU A 217 7.25 10.94 8.19
C GLU A 217 7.59 10.47 6.76
N GLY A 218 7.77 9.17 6.56
CA GLY A 218 8.11 8.55 5.29
C GLY A 218 7.01 7.64 4.75
N GLY A 219 7.43 6.61 4.02
CA GLY A 219 6.56 5.56 3.51
C GLY A 219 7.26 4.22 3.46
N PHE A 220 6.46 3.20 3.19
CA PHE A 220 6.94 1.88 2.87
C PHE A 220 5.98 1.20 1.89
N GLY A 221 6.52 0.48 0.92
CA GLY A 221 5.74 -0.14 -0.14
C GLY A 221 6.24 -1.54 -0.48
N HIS A 222 5.31 -2.41 -0.85
CA HIS A 222 5.62 -3.72 -1.43
C HIS A 222 4.40 -4.26 -2.17
N ASN A 223 4.45 -5.54 -2.56
CA ASN A 223 3.32 -6.25 -3.15
C ASN A 223 2.09 -6.41 -2.21
N TRP A 224 2.24 -6.32 -0.88
CA TRP A 224 1.14 -6.34 0.08
C TRP A 224 0.48 -4.98 0.28
N GLY A 225 1.04 -3.90 -0.30
CA GLY A 225 0.45 -2.57 -0.30
C GLY A 225 1.41 -1.45 0.05
N GLN A 226 0.88 -0.40 0.67
CA GLN A 226 1.65 0.76 1.09
C GLN A 226 1.31 1.15 2.53
N GLU A 227 2.31 1.64 3.24
CA GLU A 227 2.20 2.31 4.52
C GLU A 227 2.72 3.73 4.37
N VAL A 228 1.90 4.72 4.72
CA VAL A 228 2.25 6.14 4.60
C VAL A 228 1.74 6.91 5.80
N GLY A 229 2.39 8.04 6.11
CA GLY A 229 1.94 8.97 7.13
C GLY A 229 0.50 9.42 6.89
N ARG A 230 -0.38 9.19 7.87
CA ARG A 230 -1.79 9.59 7.78
C ARG A 230 -1.90 11.09 7.60
N GLU A 231 -1.21 11.89 8.40
CA GLU A 231 -1.26 13.35 8.31
C GLU A 231 -0.83 13.81 6.92
N TYR A 232 0.29 13.28 6.43
CA TYR A 232 0.79 13.56 5.09
C TYR A 232 -0.24 13.21 4.02
N PHE A 233 -0.78 11.99 4.03
CA PHE A 233 -1.75 11.54 3.03
C PHE A 233 -3.03 12.37 3.08
N MET A 234 -3.58 12.60 4.27
CA MET A 234 -4.82 13.37 4.46
C MET A 234 -4.66 14.83 4.04
N ASN A 235 -3.50 15.44 4.28
CA ASN A 235 -3.20 16.81 3.85
C ASN A 235 -3.00 16.93 2.32
N ASN A 236 -2.74 15.82 1.62
CA ASN A 236 -2.48 15.79 0.18
C ASN A 236 -3.62 15.16 -0.63
N LEU A 237 -4.81 14.96 -0.05
CA LEU A 237 -5.96 14.38 -0.75
C LEU A 237 -6.43 15.16 -1.99
N ASP A 238 -6.08 16.44 -2.09
CA ASP A 238 -6.38 17.29 -3.26
C ASP A 238 -5.16 17.53 -4.17
N SER A 239 -3.99 17.02 -3.78
CA SER A 239 -2.76 17.19 -4.56
C SER A 239 -2.84 16.35 -5.83
N ASP A 240 -2.37 16.90 -6.96
CA ASP A 240 -2.30 16.13 -8.20
C ASP A 240 -1.39 14.91 -8.01
N ASN A 241 -0.23 15.10 -7.37
CA ASN A 241 0.70 14.03 -7.03
C ASN A 241 0.85 13.91 -5.51
N ILE A 242 0.56 12.72 -4.97
CA ILE A 242 0.87 12.37 -3.58
C ILE A 242 2.21 11.65 -3.60
N HIS A 243 3.32 12.40 -3.58
CA HIS A 243 4.64 11.90 -3.98
C HIS A 243 5.12 10.63 -3.25
N ILE A 244 5.09 10.58 -1.91
CA ILE A 244 5.48 9.36 -1.14
C ILE A 244 4.63 8.19 -1.61
N LEU A 245 3.31 8.37 -1.68
CA LEU A 245 2.42 7.30 -2.13
C LEU A 245 2.74 6.82 -3.55
N LEU A 246 3.07 7.74 -4.48
CA LEU A 246 3.43 7.35 -5.85
C LEU A 246 4.69 6.48 -5.87
N HIS A 247 5.68 6.80 -5.05
CA HIS A 247 6.87 5.98 -4.85
C HIS A 247 6.50 4.61 -4.28
N GLU A 248 5.77 4.56 -3.15
CA GLU A 248 5.41 3.29 -2.51
C GLU A 248 4.55 2.38 -3.41
N MET A 249 3.71 2.97 -4.27
CA MET A 249 2.95 2.24 -5.28
C MET A 249 3.85 1.56 -6.32
N GLY A 250 5.03 2.09 -6.60
CA GLY A 250 6.01 1.48 -7.50
C GLY A 250 6.48 0.11 -6.99
N HIS A 251 6.73 -0.03 -5.69
CA HIS A 251 7.13 -1.32 -5.09
C HIS A 251 6.05 -2.39 -5.18
N THR A 252 4.78 -2.02 -5.24
CA THR A 252 3.71 -2.98 -5.54
C THR A 252 3.95 -3.68 -6.88
N PHE A 253 4.58 -3.01 -7.84
CA PHE A 253 4.95 -3.56 -9.14
C PHE A 253 6.39 -4.07 -9.20
N ALA A 254 7.01 -4.30 -8.03
CA ALA A 254 8.38 -4.77 -7.88
C ALA A 254 9.44 -3.84 -8.48
N LEU A 255 9.17 -2.53 -8.49
CA LEU A 255 10.19 -1.54 -8.80
C LEU A 255 11.08 -1.32 -7.58
N ASP A 256 12.38 -1.19 -7.81
CA ASP A 256 13.40 -1.10 -6.74
C ASP A 256 13.51 0.28 -6.12
N ASP A 257 14.08 0.28 -4.92
CA ASP A 257 14.70 1.44 -4.30
C ASP A 257 16.09 1.74 -4.85
N PHE A 258 16.45 3.02 -4.80
CA PHE A 258 17.72 3.53 -5.33
C PHE A 258 18.48 4.33 -4.26
N TYR A 259 18.82 3.70 -3.14
CA TYR A 259 19.48 4.39 -2.02
C TYR A 259 20.99 4.59 -2.21
N ASP A 260 21.66 3.60 -2.79
CA ASP A 260 23.12 3.49 -2.82
C ASP A 260 23.70 3.53 -4.25
N TRP A 261 22.83 3.58 -5.26
CA TRP A 261 23.22 3.67 -6.65
C TRP A 261 22.17 4.40 -7.48
N THR A 262 22.59 4.90 -8.64
CA THR A 262 21.68 5.48 -9.64
C THR A 262 22.10 5.02 -11.04
N PRO A 263 21.16 4.77 -11.95
CA PRO A 263 21.48 4.37 -13.31
C PRO A 263 22.08 5.54 -14.10
N THR A 264 22.93 5.22 -15.06
CA THR A 264 23.76 6.17 -15.80
C THR A 264 22.92 7.26 -16.45
N GLY A 265 23.21 8.52 -16.07
CA GLY A 265 22.60 9.70 -16.69
C GLY A 265 21.17 10.01 -16.24
N VAL A 266 20.62 9.28 -15.26
CA VAL A 266 19.28 9.52 -14.74
C VAL A 266 19.35 9.85 -13.24
N THR A 267 18.91 11.05 -12.87
CA THR A 267 19.03 11.56 -11.49
C THR A 267 17.72 12.11 -10.92
N LYS A 268 16.64 12.10 -11.71
CA LYS A 268 15.31 12.57 -11.29
C LYS A 268 14.24 11.60 -11.77
N PHE A 269 13.74 10.79 -10.86
CA PHE A 269 12.68 9.80 -11.09
C PHE A 269 12.05 9.42 -9.75
N ILE A 270 10.78 8.97 -9.73
CA ILE A 270 10.00 8.80 -8.50
C ILE A 270 10.58 7.71 -7.61
N MET A 271 11.12 6.63 -8.18
CA MET A 271 11.71 5.52 -7.43
C MET A 271 13.06 5.86 -6.80
N LEU A 272 13.68 6.98 -7.19
CA LEU A 272 14.75 7.59 -6.40
C LEU A 272 14.09 8.52 -5.37
N ALA A 273 13.89 8.00 -4.16
CA ALA A 273 13.19 8.70 -3.10
C ALA A 273 13.74 10.12 -2.91
N GLY A 274 12.83 11.11 -2.87
CA GLY A 274 13.22 12.51 -2.76
C GLY A 274 13.89 13.13 -4.00
N ALA A 275 13.87 12.51 -5.19
CA ALA A 275 14.40 13.10 -6.42
C ALA A 275 13.35 13.56 -7.45
N SER A 276 12.10 13.11 -7.32
CA SER A 276 10.98 13.58 -8.13
C SER A 276 9.68 13.68 -7.32
N MET A 277 8.82 14.64 -7.67
CA MET A 277 7.47 14.77 -7.10
C MET A 277 6.41 14.01 -7.92
N GLU A 278 6.80 13.43 -9.06
CA GLU A 278 5.91 12.80 -10.03
C GLU A 278 6.57 11.58 -10.70
N ILE A 279 5.73 10.67 -11.21
CA ILE A 279 6.18 9.57 -12.08
C ILE A 279 6.73 10.19 -13.36
N THR A 280 8.02 9.98 -13.61
CA THR A 280 8.71 10.47 -14.80
C THR A 280 8.62 9.49 -15.96
N ASP A 281 9.13 9.90 -17.13
CA ASP A 281 9.24 9.00 -18.27
C ASP A 281 10.14 7.79 -17.97
N PHE A 282 11.20 7.97 -17.17
CA PHE A 282 12.08 6.87 -16.80
C PHE A 282 11.32 5.83 -15.96
N ASP A 283 10.57 6.28 -14.95
CA ASP A 283 9.74 5.40 -14.11
C ASP A 283 8.69 4.65 -14.94
N GLY A 284 8.04 5.36 -15.86
CA GLY A 284 7.05 4.79 -16.76
C GLY A 284 7.61 3.71 -17.69
N TRP A 285 8.81 3.93 -18.24
CA TRP A 285 9.48 2.93 -19.07
C TRP A 285 10.06 1.77 -18.26
N MET A 286 10.51 2.02 -17.04
CA MET A 286 10.89 0.99 -16.09
C MET A 286 9.69 0.09 -15.78
N TYR A 287 8.55 0.68 -15.42
CA TYR A 287 7.28 -0.04 -15.24
C TYR A 287 6.85 -0.86 -16.48
N ARG A 288 7.01 -0.30 -17.68
CA ARG A 288 6.77 -1.02 -18.94
C ARG A 288 7.73 -2.18 -19.17
N ASN A 289 8.96 -2.13 -18.67
CA ASN A 289 9.94 -3.21 -18.82
C ASN A 289 9.47 -4.44 -18.03
N TRP A 290 9.02 -4.25 -16.80
CA TRP A 290 8.48 -5.33 -15.96
C TRP A 290 7.23 -5.95 -16.59
N TRP A 291 6.31 -5.12 -17.09
CA TRP A 291 5.16 -5.63 -17.86
C TRP A 291 5.60 -6.41 -19.10
N TYR A 292 6.54 -5.86 -19.88
CA TYR A 292 7.01 -6.50 -21.10
C TYR A 292 7.52 -7.91 -20.79
N TYR A 293 8.42 -8.05 -19.82
CA TYR A 293 8.93 -9.35 -19.39
C TYR A 293 7.81 -10.30 -18.92
N LEU A 294 7.01 -9.89 -17.94
CA LEU A 294 5.97 -10.73 -17.34
C LEU A 294 4.90 -11.14 -18.35
N SER A 295 4.53 -10.24 -19.27
CA SER A 295 3.51 -10.51 -20.29
C SER A 295 3.95 -11.54 -21.33
N GLN A 296 5.26 -11.64 -21.61
CA GLN A 296 5.82 -12.70 -22.45
C GLN A 296 5.92 -14.00 -21.65
N LYS A 297 6.53 -13.93 -20.46
CA LYS A 297 6.74 -15.07 -19.56
C LYS A 297 5.45 -15.83 -19.27
N ASN A 298 4.40 -15.10 -18.91
CA ASN A 298 3.10 -15.65 -18.52
C ASN A 298 2.11 -15.74 -19.67
N ASN A 299 2.54 -15.42 -20.90
CA ASN A 299 1.69 -15.40 -22.09
C ASN A 299 0.41 -14.54 -21.93
N TRP A 300 0.49 -13.43 -21.18
CA TRP A 300 -0.64 -12.52 -20.96
C TRP A 300 -0.95 -11.62 -22.15
N SER A 301 0.02 -11.41 -23.05
CA SER A 301 -0.13 -10.53 -24.21
C SER A 301 -0.88 -11.17 -25.40
N SER A 302 -1.25 -12.46 -25.31
CA SER A 302 -1.83 -13.23 -26.43
C SER A 302 -3.35 -13.46 -26.34
N SER A 303 -4.03 -13.03 -25.26
CA SER A 303 -5.48 -13.18 -25.14
C SER A 303 -6.22 -11.90 -25.59
N LYS A 304 -6.96 -12.01 -26.70
CA LYS A 304 -8.09 -11.12 -26.97
C LYS A 304 -9.10 -11.32 -25.84
N SER A 305 -9.15 -10.41 -24.88
CA SER A 305 -10.14 -10.50 -23.80
C SER A 305 -11.54 -10.22 -24.36
N SER A 306 -12.38 -11.24 -24.33
CA SER A 306 -13.83 -11.12 -24.40
C SER A 306 -14.31 -10.36 -23.19
N SER A 307 -15.07 -9.30 -23.44
CA SER A 307 -15.82 -8.55 -22.44
C SER A 307 -16.75 -9.48 -21.66
N ASP A 308 -16.47 -9.69 -20.38
CA ASP A 308 -17.46 -10.12 -19.39
C ASP A 308 -17.26 -9.32 -18.09
N ALA A 309 -18.40 -9.01 -17.47
CA ALA A 309 -18.68 -7.82 -16.67
C ALA A 309 -17.96 -7.71 -15.30
N ALA A 310 -17.69 -6.46 -14.91
CA ALA A 310 -17.25 -6.06 -13.56
C ALA A 310 -18.42 -6.08 -12.54
N PRO A 311 -18.19 -6.32 -11.24
CA PRO A 311 -19.20 -6.14 -10.22
C PRO A 311 -19.29 -4.66 -9.74
N VAL A 312 -20.55 -4.27 -9.57
CA VAL A 312 -21.21 -3.17 -8.84
C VAL A 312 -20.35 -2.08 -8.19
N SER A 313 -20.32 -0.90 -8.80
CA SER A 313 -20.00 0.38 -8.15
C SER A 313 -21.28 1.01 -7.58
N SER A 314 -21.25 1.36 -6.29
CA SER A 314 -22.31 2.07 -5.59
C SER A 314 -22.34 3.56 -5.98
N GLU A 315 -23.14 3.90 -6.98
CA GLU A 315 -23.68 5.25 -7.14
C GLU A 315 -25.21 5.15 -7.24
N SER A 316 -25.92 5.81 -6.35
CA SER A 316 -27.37 5.99 -6.46
C SER A 316 -27.71 7.43 -6.12
N LYS A 317 -27.98 8.23 -7.16
CA LYS A 317 -28.68 9.52 -7.04
C LYS A 317 -30.19 9.26 -7.19
N PRO A 318 -31.06 9.87 -6.36
CA PRO A 318 -32.48 9.54 -6.38
C PRO A 318 -33.20 10.23 -7.54
N THR A 319 -33.98 9.47 -8.29
CA THR A 319 -35.03 10.04 -9.16
C THR A 319 -36.39 9.70 -8.55
N VAL A 320 -37.12 10.77 -8.25
CA VAL A 320 -38.53 10.77 -7.87
C VAL A 320 -39.37 10.31 -9.05
N ASN A 321 -40.26 9.35 -8.86
CA ASN A 321 -41.51 9.31 -9.59
C ASN A 321 -42.64 8.66 -8.78
N THR A 322 -43.81 9.20 -9.05
CA THR A 322 -45.01 9.29 -8.21
C THR A 322 -45.87 8.01 -8.23
N ALA A 323 -46.66 7.85 -7.16
CA ALA A 323 -47.65 6.82 -6.79
C ALA A 323 -48.65 6.42 -7.92
N ALA A 324 -49.46 5.33 -7.89
CA ALA A 324 -50.19 4.61 -6.83
C ALA A 324 -50.86 3.32 -7.46
N PRO A 325 -51.88 2.65 -6.87
CA PRO A 325 -51.85 1.76 -5.70
C PRO A 325 -52.56 0.39 -5.94
N VAL A 326 -52.15 -0.71 -5.29
CA VAL A 326 -53.08 -1.86 -5.08
C VAL A 326 -52.85 -2.56 -3.72
N LYS A 327 -53.97 -2.99 -3.15
CA LYS A 327 -54.31 -3.37 -1.77
C LYS A 327 -53.57 -4.56 -1.13
N ALA A 328 -53.55 -4.50 0.20
CA ALA A 328 -53.27 -5.56 1.18
C ALA A 328 -54.29 -6.73 1.15
N PRO A 329 -54.00 -7.83 1.87
CA PRO A 329 -54.53 -7.92 3.24
C PRO A 329 -53.54 -8.44 4.31
N THR A 330 -53.86 -7.99 5.52
CA THR A 330 -53.35 -8.31 6.86
C THR A 330 -53.56 -9.77 7.29
N LYS A 331 -52.65 -10.30 8.13
CA LYS A 331 -53.02 -11.05 9.35
C LYS A 331 -51.86 -11.17 10.34
N THR A 332 -52.23 -10.90 11.58
CA THR A 332 -51.48 -10.78 12.83
C THR A 332 -51.25 -12.15 13.48
N ALA A 333 -50.10 -12.38 14.12
CA ALA A 333 -50.01 -13.15 15.37
C ALA A 333 -48.63 -12.98 16.03
N SER A 334 -48.65 -12.59 17.30
CA SER A 334 -47.53 -12.57 18.25
C SER A 334 -47.75 -13.71 19.26
N PRO A 335 -46.70 -14.20 19.96
CA PRO A 335 -46.80 -14.18 21.41
C PRO A 335 -45.51 -13.77 22.17
N LYS A 336 -45.77 -13.41 23.42
CA LYS A 336 -44.94 -12.81 24.49
C LYS A 336 -43.82 -13.72 25.06
N PRO A 337 -42.93 -13.16 25.90
CA PRO A 337 -41.60 -13.67 26.23
C PRO A 337 -41.58 -14.67 27.40
N SER A 338 -40.54 -15.50 27.41
CA SER A 338 -40.19 -16.41 28.52
C SER A 338 -39.12 -15.78 29.42
N THR A 339 -39.48 -15.55 30.67
CA THR A 339 -38.60 -15.22 31.80
C THR A 339 -37.88 -16.46 32.31
N THR A 340 -36.55 -16.41 32.41
CA THR A 340 -35.76 -17.37 33.19
C THR A 340 -34.92 -16.62 34.21
N THR A 341 -35.16 -16.93 35.47
CA THR A 341 -34.56 -16.33 36.66
C THR A 341 -33.47 -17.28 37.18
N THR A 342 -32.21 -16.84 37.24
CA THR A 342 -31.15 -17.52 38.02
C THR A 342 -30.18 -16.52 38.65
N LYS A 343 -30.55 -16.13 39.87
CA LYS A 343 -29.73 -15.94 41.09
C LYS A 343 -28.25 -15.54 40.90
N ALA A 344 -27.98 -14.26 41.17
CA ALA A 344 -26.66 -13.73 41.47
C ALA A 344 -26.20 -14.14 42.89
N THR A 345 -24.93 -14.54 43.03
CA THR A 345 -24.28 -14.73 44.32
C THR A 345 -23.30 -13.59 44.54
N VAL A 346 -23.53 -12.85 45.63
CA VAL A 346 -22.74 -11.72 46.12
C VAL A 346 -21.63 -12.24 47.03
N THR A 347 -20.39 -11.82 46.79
CA THR A 347 -19.32 -11.83 47.80
C THR A 347 -18.66 -10.45 47.83
N LYS A 348 -18.65 -9.84 49.03
CA LYS A 348 -18.13 -8.51 49.39
C LYS A 348 -16.72 -8.67 50.04
N PRO A 349 -15.84 -7.64 50.07
CA PRO A 349 -14.41 -7.79 49.89
C PRO A 349 -13.61 -7.87 51.19
N THR A 350 -12.34 -8.23 51.04
CA THR A 350 -11.34 -8.15 52.11
C THR A 350 -10.24 -7.18 51.71
N SER A 351 -10.07 -6.14 52.53
CA SER A 351 -8.99 -5.16 52.47
C SER A 351 -7.72 -5.69 53.13
N THR A 352 -6.54 -5.48 52.52
CA THR A 352 -5.26 -5.49 53.25
C THR A 352 -4.26 -4.47 52.72
N LYS A 353 -4.11 -3.41 53.52
CA LYS A 353 -2.92 -2.63 53.91
C LYS A 353 -1.85 -2.23 52.88
N LYS A 354 -1.74 -0.90 52.76
CA LYS A 354 -0.57 -0.08 52.40
C LYS A 354 0.63 -0.40 53.31
N ALA A 355 1.81 -0.60 52.71
CA ALA A 355 3.10 -0.62 53.39
C ALA A 355 4.09 0.33 52.70
N THR A 356 4.90 0.96 53.54
CA THR A 356 5.70 2.17 53.35
C THR A 356 7.01 1.90 52.62
N ALA A 357 7.46 2.87 51.82
CA ALA A 357 8.70 2.82 51.06
C ALA A 357 9.95 3.00 51.94
N THR A 358 10.96 2.16 51.72
CA THR A 358 12.36 2.44 52.09
C THR A 358 13.26 1.93 50.96
N LYS A 359 14.11 2.82 50.41
CA LYS A 359 15.09 2.55 49.34
C LYS A 359 16.24 1.67 49.84
N ALA A 360 16.58 0.62 49.08
CA ALA A 360 17.91 0.04 48.97
C ALA A 360 18.05 -0.67 47.60
N PRO A 361 19.26 -0.73 46.99
CA PRO A 361 19.44 -0.99 45.56
C PRO A 361 19.39 -2.49 45.24
N MET A 362 18.63 -2.88 44.21
CA MET A 362 18.56 -4.25 43.69
C MET A 362 19.09 -4.35 42.27
N ALA A 363 19.85 -5.43 42.08
CA ALA A 363 20.56 -5.95 40.92
C ALA A 363 19.69 -6.05 39.65
N PRO A 364 20.30 -6.18 38.44
CA PRO A 364 19.57 -6.15 37.18
C PRO A 364 18.60 -7.34 37.11
N SER A 365 17.31 -7.02 37.01
CA SER A 365 16.25 -7.97 36.76
C SER A 365 16.22 -8.25 35.26
N THR A 366 16.42 -9.50 34.90
CA THR A 366 16.07 -10.05 33.60
C THR A 366 14.56 -9.96 33.44
N GLU A 367 14.08 -8.96 32.71
CA GLU A 367 12.70 -8.91 32.26
C GLU A 367 12.46 -10.03 31.24
N ASN A 368 11.53 -10.93 31.58
CA ASN A 368 10.88 -11.82 30.65
C ASN A 368 10.17 -10.95 29.59
N SER A 369 10.86 -10.68 28.49
CA SER A 369 10.22 -10.26 27.25
C SER A 369 9.42 -11.46 26.75
N SER A 370 8.11 -11.46 26.93
CA SER A 370 7.26 -12.14 25.96
C SER A 370 7.63 -11.53 24.60
N VAL A 371 8.37 -12.27 23.79
CA VAL A 371 8.70 -11.84 22.42
C VAL A 371 7.35 -11.68 21.73
N ALA A 372 6.89 -10.42 21.58
CA ALA A 372 5.68 -10.13 20.85
C ALA A 372 5.84 -10.73 19.46
N GLU A 373 4.90 -11.57 19.04
CA GLU A 373 4.95 -12.12 17.69
C GLU A 373 4.61 -11.01 16.70
N VAL A 374 5.41 -10.80 15.67
CA VAL A 374 5.14 -9.82 14.62
C VAL A 374 3.91 -10.26 13.84
N ALA A 375 2.97 -9.33 13.69
CA ALA A 375 1.77 -9.48 12.87
C ALA A 375 2.05 -9.96 11.45
N ALA A 376 1.04 -10.50 10.78
CA ALA A 376 1.07 -10.59 9.32
C ALA A 376 1.39 -9.20 8.72
N TRP A 377 2.27 -9.20 7.73
CA TRP A 377 2.83 -8.02 7.06
C TRP A 377 3.63 -7.06 7.95
N GLY A 378 3.88 -7.40 9.22
CA GLY A 378 4.79 -6.62 10.05
C GLY A 378 6.25 -6.87 9.66
N GLN A 379 7.10 -5.86 9.87
CA GLN A 379 8.55 -6.03 9.75
C GLN A 379 9.06 -6.98 10.84
N CYS A 380 9.80 -8.01 10.44
CA CYS A 380 10.36 -9.03 11.33
C CYS A 380 11.88 -9.15 11.24
N GLY A 381 12.53 -8.26 10.51
CA GLY A 381 13.98 -8.28 10.33
C GLY A 381 14.47 -7.21 9.38
N GLY A 382 15.78 -7.25 9.15
CA GLY A 382 16.50 -6.27 8.35
C GLY A 382 17.66 -5.63 9.11
N ASN A 383 18.64 -5.11 8.39
CA ASN A 383 19.74 -4.35 8.95
C ASN A 383 19.21 -3.17 9.79
N ASN A 384 19.71 -3.07 11.03
CA ASN A 384 19.28 -2.10 12.06
C ASN A 384 17.87 -2.30 12.63
N TRP A 385 17.14 -3.36 12.29
CA TRP A 385 15.87 -3.69 12.93
C TRP A 385 16.08 -4.13 14.39
N THR A 386 15.47 -3.41 15.34
CA THR A 386 15.53 -3.74 16.77
C THR A 386 14.19 -4.26 17.33
N GLY A 387 13.18 -4.42 16.48
CA GLY A 387 11.87 -4.92 16.87
C GLY A 387 11.80 -6.45 16.98
N ALA A 388 10.59 -6.97 17.12
CA ALA A 388 10.38 -8.42 17.18
C ALA A 388 10.75 -9.10 15.86
N THR A 389 11.18 -10.38 15.93
CA THR A 389 11.65 -11.15 14.77
C THR A 389 10.87 -12.43 14.52
N LYS A 390 10.07 -12.86 15.49
CA LYS A 390 9.23 -14.05 15.38
C LYS A 390 7.86 -13.64 14.84
N CYS A 391 7.45 -14.20 13.72
CA CYS A 391 6.12 -13.96 13.15
C CYS A 391 5.01 -14.71 13.88
N ALA A 392 3.80 -14.14 13.83
CA ALA A 392 2.58 -14.75 14.35
C ALA A 392 2.26 -16.06 13.62
N SER A 393 1.56 -16.95 14.30
CA SER A 393 1.14 -18.24 13.74
C SER A 393 0.44 -18.08 12.38
N GLY A 394 0.84 -18.90 11.40
CA GLY A 394 0.34 -18.84 10.01
C GLY A 394 1.16 -17.92 9.09
N THR A 395 2.18 -17.25 9.61
CA THR A 395 3.10 -16.41 8.82
C THR A 395 4.56 -16.75 9.09
N LYS A 396 5.44 -16.41 8.15
CA LYS A 396 6.89 -16.63 8.24
C LYS A 396 7.65 -15.36 7.91
N CYS A 397 8.73 -15.14 8.66
CA CYS A 397 9.63 -14.04 8.39
C CYS A 397 10.43 -14.34 7.11
N THR A 398 10.12 -13.61 6.05
CA THR A 398 10.78 -13.74 4.76
C THR A 398 11.63 -12.49 4.54
N LYS A 399 12.92 -12.70 4.25
CA LYS A 399 13.82 -11.61 3.88
C LYS A 399 13.43 -11.09 2.49
N HIS A 400 13.24 -9.78 2.35
CA HIS A 400 12.98 -9.14 1.07
C HIS A 400 14.23 -8.45 0.54
N ASN A 401 14.94 -7.71 1.40
CA ASN A 401 16.24 -7.13 1.10
C ASN A 401 17.12 -7.11 2.37
N ASP A 402 18.30 -6.50 2.30
CA ASP A 402 19.22 -6.45 3.44
C ASP A 402 18.68 -5.64 4.63
N TYR A 403 17.81 -4.66 4.40
CA TYR A 403 17.26 -3.76 5.42
C TYR A 403 15.85 -4.14 5.87
N TYR A 404 15.23 -5.15 5.25
CA TYR A 404 13.83 -5.50 5.51
C TYR A 404 13.52 -7.00 5.32
N SER A 405 12.94 -7.57 6.37
CA SER A 405 12.24 -8.85 6.34
C SER A 405 10.82 -8.65 6.85
N GLN A 406 9.87 -9.42 6.33
CA GLN A 406 8.45 -9.29 6.67
C GLN A 406 7.81 -10.61 7.01
N CYS A 407 6.85 -10.59 7.93
CA CYS A 407 5.94 -11.70 8.13
C CYS A 407 4.98 -11.81 6.96
N VAL A 408 5.20 -12.77 6.08
CA VAL A 408 4.28 -13.07 4.98
C VAL A 408 3.50 -14.33 5.30
N ALA A 409 2.30 -14.49 4.75
CA ALA A 409 1.54 -15.73 4.89
C ALA A 409 2.36 -16.94 4.41
N ASN A 410 2.21 -18.08 5.10
CA ASN A 410 2.94 -19.32 4.81
C ASN A 410 2.57 -19.96 3.48
#